data_AF-A0A085GD53-F1
#
_entry.id   AF-A0A085GD53-F1
#
_cell.length_a   1.000
_cell.length_b   1.000
_cell.length_c   1.000
_cell.angle_alpha   90.00
_cell.angle_beta   90.00
_cell.angle_gamma   90.00
#
_symmetry.space_group_name_H-M   'P 1'
#
loop_
_entity.id
_entity.type
_entity.pdbx_description
1 polymer ?
#
loop_
_entity_poly.entity_id
_entity_poly.type
_entity_poly.pdbx_seq_one_letter_code
_entity_poly.pdbx_strand_id
1 'polypeptide(L)'
;MKFAMVGRQALMGVLAVAMVAGASVKTFAAENLLNKVKERGTLLVGLEGTYPPFSFQGDDGKLTGFEVEFAEQLAQHLGVKAALKPTKWDGMLASLDSKRIDVVINQVTISDERKKKYDFSTPYTVSGIQALVKKGNEGSITGPDSLKGKKVGVGLGTNYEEWLRANVQGVDIRTYDDDPTKYQDLRVGRIDAILVDRLAALDLVKKTKDTLAVAGAPFSRQEAGVAVRKGNEDLVEAINKGIAEMQKDGSLAKLSEKWFGADVTK
;
A
#
# COMPACT_ATOMS: atom_id res chain seq x y z
N MET A 1 84.67 -50.23 -23.10
CA MET A 1 85.65 -49.46 -22.31
C MET A 1 84.90 -48.38 -21.55
N LYS A 2 85.03 -48.38 -20.21
CA LYS A 2 84.63 -47.36 -19.22
C LYS A 2 83.13 -47.11 -18.89
N PHE A 3 82.90 -47.23 -17.58
CA PHE A 3 81.74 -46.91 -16.75
C PHE A 3 81.47 -45.40 -16.58
N ALA A 4 80.31 -45.13 -15.95
CA ALA A 4 79.88 -43.96 -15.15
C ALA A 4 78.90 -43.02 -15.90
N MET A 5 77.82 -42.48 -15.30
CA MET A 5 77.31 -42.50 -13.93
C MET A 5 75.85 -42.05 -13.96
N VAL A 6 75.08 -42.46 -12.95
CA VAL A 6 73.71 -42.04 -12.66
C VAL A 6 73.67 -40.58 -12.19
N GLY A 7 72.64 -39.84 -12.61
CA GLY A 7 72.29 -38.53 -12.04
C GLY A 7 70.84 -38.15 -12.34
N ARG A 8 69.93 -38.47 -11.40
CA ARG A 8 68.53 -37.99 -11.36
C ARG A 8 68.54 -36.46 -11.29
N GLN A 9 67.85 -35.76 -12.19
CA GLN A 9 67.05 -34.57 -11.86
C GLN A 9 65.89 -34.46 -12.85
N ALA A 10 64.68 -34.53 -12.29
CA ALA A 10 63.43 -34.22 -12.96
C ALA A 10 63.28 -32.70 -13.05
N LEU A 11 62.83 -32.16 -14.18
CA LEU A 11 62.01 -30.95 -14.17
C LEU A 11 61.11 -30.89 -15.42
N MET A 12 59.83 -30.86 -15.10
CA MET A 12 58.64 -30.41 -15.83
C MET A 12 58.83 -29.71 -17.19
N GLY A 13 58.06 -30.20 -18.16
CA GLY A 13 57.66 -29.48 -19.37
C GLY A 13 56.36 -30.04 -19.94
N VAL A 14 55.25 -29.88 -19.21
CA VAL A 14 53.91 -30.25 -19.73
C VAL A 14 53.35 -29.06 -20.50
N LEU A 15 53.29 -29.24 -21.82
CA LEU A 15 52.50 -28.45 -22.74
C LEU A 15 51.02 -28.77 -22.48
N ALA A 16 50.26 -27.85 -21.89
CA ALA A 16 48.81 -27.99 -21.72
C ALA A 16 48.09 -26.86 -22.47
N VAL A 17 47.53 -27.21 -23.62
CA VAL A 17 46.52 -26.44 -24.34
C VAL A 17 45.25 -26.48 -23.48
N ALA A 18 44.90 -25.39 -22.81
CA ALA A 18 43.62 -25.24 -22.13
C ALA A 18 42.66 -24.46 -23.03
N MET A 19 41.60 -25.15 -23.48
CA MET A 19 40.48 -24.57 -24.21
C MET A 19 39.87 -23.39 -23.44
N VAL A 20 39.74 -22.24 -24.11
CA VAL A 20 38.88 -21.15 -23.65
C VAL A 20 37.43 -21.60 -23.87
N ALA A 21 36.87 -22.29 -22.87
CA ALA A 21 35.44 -22.47 -22.76
C ALA A 21 34.83 -21.11 -22.39
N GLY A 22 34.32 -20.40 -23.40
CA GLY A 22 33.46 -19.24 -23.21
C GLY A 22 32.20 -19.68 -22.49
N ALA A 23 32.25 -19.69 -21.16
CA ALA A 23 31.06 -19.75 -20.33
C ALA A 23 30.32 -18.43 -20.52
N SER A 24 29.41 -18.39 -21.50
CA SER A 24 28.32 -17.43 -21.51
C SER A 24 27.54 -17.67 -20.23
N VAL A 25 27.89 -16.95 -19.17
CA VAL A 25 27.03 -16.78 -18.00
C VAL A 25 25.79 -16.07 -18.56
N LYS A 26 24.78 -16.85 -18.94
CA LYS A 26 23.42 -16.35 -19.01
C LYS A 26 23.08 -16.02 -17.56
N THR A 27 23.40 -14.78 -17.16
CA THR A 27 22.76 -14.14 -16.04
C THR A 27 21.27 -14.28 -16.36
N PHE A 28 20.60 -15.20 -15.70
CA PHE A 28 19.15 -15.18 -15.61
C PHE A 28 18.85 -13.90 -14.83
N ALA A 29 18.84 -12.77 -15.53
CA ALA A 29 18.28 -11.54 -15.03
C ALA A 29 16.83 -11.89 -14.76
N ALA A 30 16.49 -12.07 -13.47
CA ALA A 30 15.11 -12.09 -13.05
C ALA A 30 14.46 -10.88 -13.72
N GLU A 31 13.45 -11.14 -14.53
CA GLU A 31 12.87 -10.16 -15.43
C GLU A 31 12.36 -8.97 -14.60
N ASN A 32 13.12 -7.88 -14.62
CA ASN A 32 12.93 -6.74 -13.73
C ASN A 32 11.55 -6.12 -13.97
N LEU A 33 10.70 -6.11 -12.94
CA LEU A 33 9.34 -5.58 -13.04
C LEU A 33 9.31 -4.12 -13.48
N LEU A 34 10.30 -3.31 -13.07
CA LEU A 34 10.43 -1.93 -13.54
C LEU A 34 10.59 -1.88 -15.06
N ASN A 35 11.44 -2.74 -15.63
CA ASN A 35 11.63 -2.81 -17.09
C ASN A 35 10.32 -3.23 -17.77
N LYS A 36 9.59 -4.21 -17.23
CA LYS A 36 8.27 -4.60 -17.77
C LYS A 36 7.28 -3.45 -17.77
N VAL A 37 7.23 -2.68 -16.68
CA VAL A 37 6.38 -1.49 -16.55
C VAL A 37 6.74 -0.47 -17.63
N LYS A 38 8.04 -0.22 -17.82
CA LYS A 38 8.58 0.72 -18.82
C LYS A 38 8.29 0.28 -20.25
N GLU A 39 8.59 -0.98 -20.59
CA GLU A 39 8.34 -1.57 -21.90
C GLU A 39 6.85 -1.58 -22.26
N ARG A 40 5.99 -1.89 -21.29
CA ARG A 40 4.53 -1.84 -21.45
C ARG A 40 3.97 -0.42 -21.46
N GLY A 41 4.75 0.58 -21.02
CA GLY A 41 4.33 1.97 -20.92
C GLY A 41 3.23 2.24 -19.88
N THR A 42 2.94 1.29 -18.99
CA THR A 42 1.88 1.41 -17.98
C THR A 42 2.27 0.77 -16.65
N LEU A 43 1.94 1.43 -15.53
CA LEU A 43 1.96 0.86 -14.18
C LEU A 43 0.56 0.33 -13.84
N LEU A 44 0.40 -0.96 -13.57
CA LEU A 44 -0.88 -1.53 -13.17
C LEU A 44 -1.13 -1.27 -11.69
N VAL A 45 -2.08 -0.41 -11.36
CA VAL A 45 -2.33 0.07 -9.98
C VAL A 45 -3.65 -0.51 -9.47
N GLY A 46 -3.59 -1.29 -8.40
CA GLY A 46 -4.78 -1.72 -7.66
C GLY A 46 -5.24 -0.65 -6.65
N LEU A 47 -6.53 -0.35 -6.68
CA LEU A 47 -7.26 0.52 -5.76
C LEU A 47 -8.73 0.08 -5.71
N GLU A 48 -9.52 0.56 -4.75
CA GLU A 48 -10.92 0.11 -4.62
C GLU A 48 -11.90 0.83 -5.56
N GLY A 49 -11.86 2.16 -5.58
CA GLY A 49 -12.88 2.96 -6.26
C GLY A 49 -14.20 3.09 -5.49
N THR A 50 -14.22 2.69 -4.21
CA THR A 50 -15.36 2.83 -3.29
C THR A 50 -14.98 3.48 -1.95
N TYR A 51 -13.78 4.06 -1.84
CA TYR A 51 -13.21 4.60 -0.61
C TYR A 51 -12.92 6.12 -0.72
N PRO A 52 -13.94 6.99 -0.60
CA PRO A 52 -13.74 8.44 -0.62
C PRO A 52 -13.02 8.93 0.66
N PRO A 53 -12.18 9.98 0.56
CA PRO A 53 -11.84 10.75 -0.64
C PRO A 53 -10.63 10.17 -1.41
N PHE A 54 -10.18 8.95 -1.09
CA PHE A 54 -8.96 8.35 -1.61
C PHE A 54 -9.10 7.80 -3.03
N SER A 55 -9.99 6.84 -3.23
CA SER A 55 -10.35 6.32 -4.55
C SER A 55 -11.84 6.01 -4.62
N PHE A 56 -12.59 6.74 -5.44
CA PHE A 56 -14.04 6.62 -5.52
C PHE A 56 -14.56 6.98 -6.91
N GLN A 57 -15.79 6.59 -7.25
CA GLN A 57 -16.44 7.07 -8.47
C GLN A 57 -17.07 8.44 -8.22
N GLY A 58 -16.74 9.41 -9.06
CA GLY A 58 -17.39 10.72 -9.07
C GLY A 58 -18.78 10.66 -9.71
N ASP A 59 -19.49 11.79 -9.71
CA ASP A 59 -20.84 11.90 -10.25
C ASP A 59 -20.91 11.61 -11.76
N ASP A 60 -19.78 11.75 -12.47
CA ASP A 60 -19.64 11.40 -13.88
C ASP A 60 -19.34 9.91 -14.12
N GLY A 61 -19.35 9.10 -13.05
CA GLY A 61 -19.05 7.67 -13.07
C GLY A 61 -17.56 7.35 -13.23
N LYS A 62 -16.68 8.36 -13.33
CA LYS A 62 -15.25 8.13 -13.46
C LYS A 62 -14.61 7.99 -12.10
N LEU A 63 -13.55 7.18 -12.08
CA LEU A 63 -12.71 7.02 -10.93
C LEU A 63 -11.94 8.33 -10.65
N THR A 64 -11.99 8.79 -9.40
CA THR A 64 -11.39 10.04 -8.91
C THR A 64 -10.96 9.87 -7.45
N GLY A 65 -10.22 10.83 -6.91
CA GLY A 65 -9.74 10.81 -5.53
C GLY A 65 -8.24 11.10 -5.41
N PHE A 66 -7.81 11.26 -4.16
CA PHE A 66 -6.41 11.52 -3.84
C PHE A 66 -5.45 10.46 -4.42
N GLU A 67 -5.77 9.18 -4.28
CA GLU A 67 -4.90 8.08 -4.69
C GLU A 67 -4.94 7.82 -6.19
N VAL A 68 -6.01 8.25 -6.85
CA VAL A 68 -6.13 8.24 -8.32
C VAL A 68 -5.14 9.24 -8.91
N GLU A 69 -5.19 10.49 -8.44
CA GLU A 69 -4.28 11.54 -8.90
C GLU A 69 -2.84 11.30 -8.45
N PHE A 70 -2.62 10.74 -7.26
CA PHE A 70 -1.30 10.34 -6.79
C PHE A 70 -0.72 9.23 -7.69
N ALA A 71 -1.49 8.20 -8.02
CA ALA A 71 -1.05 7.13 -8.91
C ALA A 71 -0.70 7.65 -10.32
N GLU A 72 -1.49 8.59 -10.84
CA GLU A 72 -1.23 9.24 -12.12
C GLU A 72 0.07 10.06 -12.11
N GLN A 73 0.29 10.88 -11.08
CA GLN A 73 1.52 11.67 -10.93
C GLN A 73 2.74 10.75 -10.73
N LEU A 74 2.63 9.75 -9.87
CA LEU A 74 3.70 8.77 -9.64
C LEU A 74 4.07 8.03 -10.93
N ALA A 75 3.08 7.61 -11.72
CA ALA A 75 3.33 6.97 -13.01
C ALA A 75 4.05 7.91 -13.99
N GLN A 76 3.75 9.21 -13.99
CA GLN A 76 4.46 10.21 -14.80
C GLN A 76 5.93 10.33 -14.40
N HIS A 77 6.26 10.33 -13.10
CA HIS A 77 7.66 10.27 -12.63
C HIS A 77 8.36 8.98 -13.07
N LEU A 78 7.61 7.88 -13.15
CA LEU A 78 8.06 6.62 -13.74
C LEU A 78 8.04 6.64 -15.28
N GLY A 79 7.74 7.74 -15.96
CA GLY A 79 7.72 7.84 -17.42
C GLY A 79 6.71 6.91 -18.11
N VAL A 80 5.64 6.53 -17.42
CA VAL A 80 4.58 5.62 -17.89
C VAL A 80 3.20 6.19 -17.55
N LYS A 81 2.13 5.52 -17.99
CA LYS A 81 0.75 5.87 -17.57
C LYS A 81 0.29 5.01 -16.39
N ALA A 82 -0.56 5.53 -15.52
CA ALA A 82 -1.26 4.71 -14.55
C ALA A 82 -2.41 3.95 -15.23
N ALA A 83 -2.44 2.64 -15.07
CA ALA A 83 -3.54 1.79 -15.50
C ALA A 83 -4.28 1.29 -14.25
N LEU A 84 -5.30 2.05 -13.84
CA LEU A 84 -6.06 1.82 -12.62
C LEU A 84 -6.92 0.55 -12.74
N LYS A 85 -6.89 -0.31 -11.73
CA LYS A 85 -7.58 -1.59 -11.65
C LYS A 85 -8.46 -1.64 -10.39
N PRO A 86 -9.68 -1.08 -10.44
CA PRO A 86 -10.65 -1.18 -9.35
C PRO A 86 -10.83 -2.64 -8.90
N THR A 87 -10.52 -2.91 -7.63
CA THR A 87 -10.53 -4.24 -7.03
C THR A 87 -10.97 -4.10 -5.57
N LYS A 88 -11.90 -4.96 -5.11
CA LYS A 88 -12.28 -4.98 -3.69
C LYS A 88 -11.07 -5.27 -2.79
N TRP A 89 -11.05 -4.70 -1.59
CA TRP A 89 -9.92 -4.86 -0.66
C TRP A 89 -9.59 -6.33 -0.33
N ASP A 90 -10.60 -7.18 -0.12
CA ASP A 90 -10.46 -8.61 0.18
C ASP A 90 -9.72 -9.40 -0.92
N GLY A 91 -9.85 -8.98 -2.18
CA GLY A 91 -9.16 -9.55 -3.35
C GLY A 91 -7.92 -8.78 -3.81
N MET A 92 -7.58 -7.67 -3.16
CA MET A 92 -6.52 -6.75 -3.59
C MET A 92 -5.13 -7.40 -3.51
N LEU A 93 -4.78 -7.90 -2.33
CA LEU A 93 -3.47 -8.52 -2.08
C LEU A 93 -3.29 -9.80 -2.91
N ALA A 94 -4.36 -10.59 -3.10
CA ALA A 94 -4.33 -11.73 -4.01
C ALA A 94 -4.10 -11.33 -5.48
N SER A 95 -4.62 -10.18 -5.90
CA SER A 95 -4.36 -9.63 -7.24
C SER A 95 -2.92 -9.14 -7.40
N LEU A 96 -2.33 -8.61 -6.33
CA LEU A 96 -0.90 -8.30 -6.26
C LEU A 96 -0.08 -9.59 -6.36
N ASP A 97 -0.36 -10.61 -5.57
CA ASP A 97 0.38 -11.89 -5.56
C ASP A 97 0.34 -12.59 -6.93
N SER A 98 -0.84 -12.61 -7.56
CA SER A 98 -1.06 -13.23 -8.87
C SER A 98 -0.59 -12.40 -10.06
N LYS A 99 0.08 -11.26 -9.82
CA LYS A 99 0.65 -10.37 -10.84
C LYS A 99 -0.39 -9.74 -11.78
N ARG A 100 -1.66 -9.66 -11.37
CA ARG A 100 -2.71 -8.93 -12.12
C ARG A 100 -2.57 -7.41 -11.98
N ILE A 101 -1.92 -6.96 -10.92
CA ILE A 101 -1.50 -5.58 -10.67
C ILE A 101 -0.01 -5.57 -10.31
N ASP A 102 0.66 -4.43 -10.49
CA ASP A 102 2.07 -4.27 -10.13
C ASP A 102 2.22 -3.74 -8.71
N VAL A 103 1.33 -2.82 -8.33
CA VAL A 103 1.35 -2.14 -7.03
C VAL A 103 -0.07 -1.96 -6.47
N VAL A 104 -0.16 -1.74 -5.16
CA VAL A 104 -1.40 -1.33 -4.49
C VAL A 104 -1.23 0.08 -3.92
N ILE A 105 -2.17 0.97 -4.25
CA ILE A 105 -2.27 2.34 -3.73
C ILE A 105 -3.71 2.49 -3.21
N ASN A 106 -3.91 2.16 -1.93
CA ASN A 106 -5.24 2.08 -1.31
C ASN A 106 -5.19 2.22 0.23
N GLN A 107 -4.56 3.29 0.73
CA GLN A 107 -4.26 3.55 2.15
C GLN A 107 -3.65 2.34 2.86
N VAL A 108 -2.77 1.62 2.17
CA VAL A 108 -2.17 0.40 2.70
C VAL A 108 -1.19 0.78 3.81
N THR A 109 -1.63 0.64 5.05
CA THR A 109 -0.78 0.84 6.22
C THR A 109 0.43 -0.08 6.16
N ILE A 110 1.61 0.52 6.32
CA ILE A 110 2.89 -0.15 6.46
C ILE A 110 2.92 -0.79 7.86
N SER A 111 2.73 -2.11 7.93
CA SER A 111 2.80 -2.88 9.17
C SER A 111 3.90 -3.94 9.11
N ASP A 112 4.40 -4.36 10.27
CA ASP A 112 5.43 -5.41 10.35
C ASP A 112 4.95 -6.73 9.75
N GLU A 113 3.66 -7.05 9.91
CA GLU A 113 3.07 -8.25 9.32
C GLU A 113 3.04 -8.17 7.79
N ARG A 114 2.64 -7.02 7.22
CA ARG A 114 2.64 -6.85 5.76
C ARG A 114 4.06 -6.79 5.20
N LYS A 115 5.02 -6.18 5.92
CA LYS A 115 6.44 -6.15 5.54
C LYS A 115 7.08 -7.53 5.40
N LYS A 116 6.54 -8.57 6.07
CA LYS A 116 6.98 -9.96 5.87
C LYS A 116 6.65 -10.48 4.47
N LYS A 117 5.58 -9.99 3.84
CA LYS A 117 5.07 -10.47 2.54
C LYS A 117 5.28 -9.51 1.38
N TYR A 118 5.36 -8.21 1.66
CA TYR A 118 5.42 -7.15 0.66
C TYR A 118 6.55 -6.18 0.96
N ASP A 119 7.06 -5.54 -0.09
CA ASP A 119 7.86 -4.34 0.03
C ASP A 119 6.96 -3.11 -0.03
N PHE A 120 7.44 -2.01 0.55
CA PHE A 120 6.71 -0.77 0.63
C PHE A 120 7.59 0.39 0.20
N SER A 121 6.97 1.38 -0.43
CA SER A 121 7.59 2.69 -0.56
C SER A 121 7.74 3.40 0.79
N THR A 122 8.42 4.54 0.79
CA THR A 122 8.25 5.55 1.83
C THR A 122 6.78 5.98 1.93
N PRO A 123 6.32 6.41 3.12
CA PRO A 123 4.93 6.84 3.28
C PRO A 123 4.58 8.02 2.37
N TYR A 124 3.37 8.01 1.81
CA TYR A 124 2.80 9.15 1.08
C TYR A 124 1.64 9.81 1.83
N THR A 125 1.07 9.15 2.84
CA THR A 125 0.16 9.75 3.82
C THR A 125 0.46 9.27 5.23
N VAL A 126 0.12 10.12 6.19
CA VAL A 126 0.10 9.86 7.62
C VAL A 126 -1.30 10.14 8.16
N SER A 127 -1.85 9.18 8.90
CA SER A 127 -3.19 9.28 9.49
C SER A 127 -3.27 8.50 10.80
N GLY A 128 -4.48 8.15 11.21
CA GLY A 128 -4.79 7.29 12.35
C GLY A 128 -6.20 6.71 12.24
N ILE A 129 -6.49 5.71 13.05
CA ILE A 129 -7.84 5.17 13.19
C ILE A 129 -8.72 6.21 13.89
N GLN A 130 -9.87 6.50 13.29
CA GLN A 130 -10.89 7.36 13.87
C GLN A 130 -12.21 6.61 14.01
N ALA A 131 -12.83 6.75 15.17
CA ALA A 131 -14.20 6.31 15.37
C ALA A 131 -15.18 7.35 14.81
N LEU A 132 -16.15 6.87 14.05
CA LEU A 132 -17.34 7.63 13.67
C LEU A 132 -18.58 7.00 14.29
N VAL A 133 -19.50 7.87 14.71
CA VAL A 133 -20.78 7.53 15.34
C VAL A 133 -21.89 8.33 14.70
N LYS A 134 -23.15 8.01 15.01
CA LYS A 134 -24.28 8.89 14.68
C LYS A 134 -24.15 10.23 15.41
N LYS A 135 -24.58 11.31 14.77
CA LYS A 135 -24.66 12.63 15.42
C LYS A 135 -25.46 12.56 16.72
N GLY A 136 -24.99 13.25 17.75
CA GLY A 136 -25.56 13.22 19.11
C GLY A 136 -24.92 12.18 20.02
N ASN A 137 -24.12 11.26 19.47
CA ASN A 137 -23.42 10.21 20.22
C ASN A 137 -21.91 10.46 20.33
N GLU A 138 -21.40 11.67 20.09
CA GLU A 138 -19.97 12.00 20.09
C GLU A 138 -19.25 11.57 21.39
N GLY A 139 -19.95 11.63 22.53
CA GLY A 139 -19.41 11.20 23.82
C GLY A 139 -19.45 9.69 24.08
N SER A 140 -20.01 8.89 23.17
CA SER A 140 -20.18 7.45 23.37
C SER A 140 -18.89 6.65 23.20
N ILE A 141 -17.94 7.17 22.42
CA ILE A 141 -16.60 6.60 22.23
C ILE A 141 -15.58 7.68 22.61
N THR A 142 -14.90 7.52 23.75
CA THR A 142 -13.84 8.45 24.19
C THR A 142 -12.44 7.91 23.91
N GLY A 143 -12.35 6.62 23.57
CA GLY A 143 -11.14 5.94 23.16
C GLY A 143 -11.40 4.44 22.91
N PRO A 144 -10.34 3.66 22.69
CA PRO A 144 -10.41 2.21 22.46
C PRO A 144 -11.30 1.43 23.43
N ASP A 145 -11.15 1.66 24.73
CA ASP A 145 -11.85 0.89 25.76
C ASP A 145 -13.37 1.08 25.72
N SER A 146 -13.85 2.24 25.25
CA SER A 146 -15.28 2.54 25.08
C SER A 146 -15.95 1.71 23.98
N LEU A 147 -15.18 1.02 23.13
CA LEU A 147 -15.70 0.13 22.10
C LEU A 147 -16.15 -1.22 22.66
N LYS A 148 -15.79 -1.57 23.90
CA LYS A 148 -16.22 -2.81 24.53
C LYS A 148 -17.75 -2.88 24.65
N GLY A 149 -18.33 -4.01 24.24
CA GLY A 149 -19.77 -4.23 24.23
C GLY A 149 -20.53 -3.48 23.13
N LYS A 150 -19.83 -2.75 22.25
CA LYS A 150 -20.42 -2.06 21.10
C LYS A 150 -20.39 -2.93 19.85
N LYS A 151 -21.32 -2.69 18.94
CA LYS A 151 -21.29 -3.18 17.56
C LYS A 151 -20.45 -2.24 16.73
N VAL A 152 -19.29 -2.69 16.28
CA VAL A 152 -18.32 -1.83 15.58
C VAL A 152 -18.12 -2.34 14.16
N GLY A 153 -18.41 -1.46 13.19
CA GLY A 153 -18.20 -1.74 11.77
C GLY A 153 -16.77 -1.46 11.32
N VAL A 154 -16.18 -2.40 10.59
CA VAL A 154 -14.84 -2.27 9.97
C VAL A 154 -14.86 -2.90 8.58
N GLY A 155 -13.92 -2.53 7.71
CA GLY A 155 -13.74 -3.23 6.43
C GLY A 155 -13.14 -4.62 6.68
N LEU A 156 -13.61 -5.64 5.94
CA LEU A 156 -13.09 -7.00 6.04
C LEU A 156 -11.61 -7.06 5.66
N GLY A 157 -10.75 -7.66 6.48
CA GLY A 157 -9.32 -7.79 6.22
C GLY A 157 -8.53 -6.49 6.35
N THR A 158 -9.12 -5.45 6.92
CA THR A 158 -8.42 -4.17 7.15
C THR A 158 -7.58 -4.21 8.42
N ASN A 159 -6.59 -3.34 8.48
CA ASN A 159 -5.82 -3.06 9.69
C ASN A 159 -6.72 -2.53 10.84
N TYR A 160 -7.90 -1.97 10.53
CA TYR A 160 -8.89 -1.60 11.57
C TYR A 160 -9.48 -2.83 12.24
N GLU A 161 -9.81 -3.85 11.44
CA GLU A 161 -10.27 -5.14 11.95
C GLU A 161 -9.18 -5.82 12.78
N GLU A 162 -7.97 -5.93 12.23
CA GLU A 162 -6.82 -6.54 12.90
C GLU A 162 -6.53 -5.84 14.24
N TRP A 163 -6.48 -4.51 14.22
CA TRP A 163 -6.24 -3.71 15.41
C TRP A 163 -7.34 -3.90 16.44
N LEU A 164 -8.62 -3.88 16.03
CA LEU A 164 -9.75 -4.03 16.93
C LEU A 164 -9.76 -5.41 17.61
N ARG A 165 -9.49 -6.49 16.84
CA ARG A 165 -9.37 -7.86 17.36
C ARG A 165 -8.22 -7.99 18.37
N ALA A 166 -7.10 -7.34 18.11
CA ALA A 166 -5.91 -7.43 18.96
C ALA A 166 -6.02 -6.61 20.26
N ASN A 167 -6.69 -5.45 20.22
CA ASN A 167 -6.60 -4.45 21.29
C ASN A 167 -7.88 -4.32 22.13
N VAL A 168 -9.05 -4.70 21.61
CA VAL A 168 -10.32 -4.51 22.33
C VAL A 168 -11.06 -5.84 22.47
N GLN A 169 -11.08 -6.36 23.69
CA GLN A 169 -11.82 -7.58 24.01
C GLN A 169 -13.30 -7.28 24.27
N GLY A 170 -14.20 -8.15 23.78
CA GLY A 170 -15.64 -8.06 24.03
C GLY A 170 -16.40 -7.04 23.17
N VAL A 171 -15.84 -6.65 22.02
CA VAL A 171 -16.52 -5.88 20.97
C VAL A 171 -17.22 -6.80 19.98
N ASP A 172 -18.42 -6.45 19.50
CA ASP A 172 -19.13 -7.15 18.42
C ASP A 172 -18.68 -6.58 17.07
N ILE A 173 -17.71 -7.24 16.43
CA ILE A 173 -17.10 -6.79 15.18
C ILE A 173 -17.99 -7.15 13.99
N ARG A 174 -18.39 -6.15 13.22
CA ARG A 174 -19.14 -6.31 11.96
C ARG A 174 -18.25 -5.94 10.78
N THR A 175 -17.96 -6.90 9.93
CA THR A 175 -17.12 -6.70 8.74
C THR A 175 -17.98 -6.37 7.51
N TYR A 176 -17.48 -5.48 6.66
CA TYR A 176 -18.14 -5.06 5.43
C TYR A 176 -17.18 -5.14 4.24
N ASP A 177 -17.73 -5.44 3.07
CA ASP A 177 -16.95 -5.51 1.82
C ASP A 177 -16.78 -4.15 1.14
N ASP A 178 -17.59 -3.15 1.53
CA ASP A 178 -17.55 -1.79 1.01
C ASP A 178 -17.95 -0.75 2.07
N ASP A 179 -17.41 0.44 1.91
CA ASP A 179 -17.63 1.59 2.79
C ASP A 179 -19.08 2.13 2.77
N PRO A 180 -19.74 2.30 1.61
CA PRO A 180 -21.13 2.75 1.56
C PRO A 180 -22.08 1.91 2.43
N THR A 181 -21.96 0.59 2.39
CA THR A 181 -22.78 -0.32 3.19
C THR A 181 -22.49 -0.16 4.68
N LYS A 182 -21.21 -0.11 5.07
CA LYS A 182 -20.77 0.14 6.46
C LYS A 182 -21.34 1.46 7.01
N TYR A 183 -21.27 2.53 6.22
CA TYR A 183 -21.77 3.85 6.62
C TYR A 183 -23.30 3.87 6.72
N GLN A 184 -23.98 3.16 5.83
CA GLN A 184 -25.43 3.04 5.86
C GLN A 184 -25.91 2.31 7.12
N ASP A 185 -25.26 1.22 7.51
CA ASP A 185 -25.61 0.45 8.71
C ASP A 185 -25.40 1.27 9.99
N LEU A 186 -24.36 2.11 10.04
CA LEU A 186 -24.20 3.09 11.12
C LEU A 186 -25.35 4.09 11.13
N ARG A 187 -25.69 4.68 9.97
CA ARG A 187 -26.73 5.71 9.85
C ARG A 187 -28.09 5.20 10.36
N VAL A 188 -28.47 3.98 10.02
CA VAL A 188 -29.74 3.37 10.46
C VAL A 188 -29.66 2.74 11.86
N GLY A 189 -28.50 2.76 12.52
CA GLY A 189 -28.33 2.29 13.89
C GLY A 189 -28.26 0.76 14.03
N ARG A 190 -27.84 0.04 12.98
CA ARG A 190 -27.54 -1.40 13.06
C ARG A 190 -26.24 -1.68 13.80
N ILE A 191 -25.32 -0.73 13.75
CA ILE A 191 -24.05 -0.70 14.48
C ILE A 191 -23.92 0.62 15.25
N ASP A 192 -23.11 0.63 16.30
CA ASP A 192 -22.94 1.76 17.21
C ASP A 192 -21.86 2.73 16.74
N ALA A 193 -20.80 2.19 16.14
CA ALA A 193 -19.66 2.94 15.63
C ALA A 193 -19.05 2.25 14.40
N ILE A 194 -18.25 2.99 13.65
CA ILE A 194 -17.34 2.44 12.65
C ILE A 194 -15.92 2.92 12.93
N LEU A 195 -14.93 2.10 12.57
CA LEU A 195 -13.53 2.53 12.52
C LEU A 195 -13.06 2.65 11.07
N VAL A 196 -12.37 3.75 10.80
CA VAL A 196 -11.93 4.15 9.45
C VAL A 196 -10.71 5.08 9.58
N ASP A 197 -10.01 5.33 8.47
CA ASP A 197 -8.99 6.37 8.40
C ASP A 197 -9.56 7.74 8.82
N ARG A 198 -8.80 8.49 9.63
CA ARG A 198 -9.19 9.83 10.09
C ARG A 198 -9.49 10.79 8.94
N LEU A 199 -8.75 10.73 7.84
CA LEU A 199 -8.95 11.62 6.70
C LEU A 199 -10.29 11.31 6.01
N ALA A 200 -10.61 10.04 5.80
CA ALA A 200 -11.92 9.62 5.32
C ALA A 200 -13.04 9.97 6.31
N ALA A 201 -12.80 9.83 7.61
CA ALA A 201 -13.77 10.21 8.63
C ALA A 201 -14.14 11.71 8.56
N LEU A 202 -13.14 12.58 8.42
CA LEU A 202 -13.33 14.02 8.33
C LEU A 202 -14.02 14.44 7.03
N ASP A 203 -13.70 13.80 5.90
CA ASP A 203 -14.41 14.01 4.63
C ASP A 203 -15.88 13.59 4.74
N LEU A 204 -16.13 12.40 5.32
CA LEU A 204 -17.49 11.87 5.45
C LEU A 204 -18.37 12.77 6.34
N VAL A 205 -17.85 13.27 7.47
CA VAL A 205 -18.62 14.17 8.34
C VAL A 205 -18.96 15.48 7.63
N LYS A 206 -18.05 16.05 6.83
CA LYS A 206 -18.34 17.23 6.01
C LYS A 206 -19.46 16.98 5.00
N LYS A 207 -19.45 15.81 4.34
CA LYS A 207 -20.43 15.45 3.30
C LYS A 207 -21.81 15.07 3.86
N THR A 208 -21.84 14.48 5.04
CA THR A 208 -23.07 13.92 5.62
C THR A 208 -23.91 14.94 6.40
N LYS A 209 -23.57 16.23 6.34
CA LYS A 209 -24.33 17.37 6.90
C LYS A 209 -24.89 17.07 8.30
N ASP A 210 -24.00 16.66 9.20
CA ASP A 210 -24.33 16.38 10.61
C ASP A 210 -25.23 15.15 10.87
N THR A 211 -25.28 14.15 9.98
CA THR A 211 -25.90 12.86 10.35
C THR A 211 -24.92 11.91 11.07
N LEU A 212 -23.62 12.09 10.85
CA LEU A 212 -22.53 11.39 11.51
C LEU A 212 -21.60 12.38 12.22
N ALA A 213 -20.82 11.90 13.18
CA ALA A 213 -19.83 12.69 13.88
C ALA A 213 -18.61 11.86 14.27
N VAL A 214 -17.47 12.54 14.38
CA VAL A 214 -16.24 11.99 14.96
C VAL A 214 -16.43 11.84 16.47
N ALA A 215 -16.02 10.68 17.00
CA ALA A 215 -15.98 10.41 18.43
C ALA A 215 -14.56 10.06 18.88
N GLY A 216 -14.14 10.68 19.98
CA GLY A 216 -12.80 10.51 20.55
C GLY A 216 -11.67 11.07 19.68
N ALA A 217 -10.46 11.05 20.23
CA ALA A 217 -9.25 11.37 19.47
C ALA A 217 -8.88 10.22 18.52
N PRO A 218 -8.21 10.50 17.39
CA PRO A 218 -7.66 9.44 16.57
C PRO A 218 -6.60 8.66 17.36
N PHE A 219 -6.49 7.37 17.09
CA PHE A 219 -5.55 6.47 17.74
C PHE A 219 -4.88 5.57 16.71
N SER A 220 -3.80 4.87 17.11
CA SER A 220 -3.00 4.04 16.20
C SER A 220 -2.56 4.81 14.97
N ARG A 221 -1.44 5.54 15.07
CA ARG A 221 -0.83 6.24 13.92
C ARG A 221 -0.60 5.26 12.77
N GLN A 222 -0.97 5.68 11.56
CA GLN A 222 -0.86 4.87 10.35
C GLN A 222 -0.08 5.63 9.29
N GLU A 223 0.89 4.95 8.69
CA GLU A 223 1.66 5.46 7.56
C GLU A 223 1.32 4.59 6.36
N ALA A 224 0.75 5.20 5.32
CA ALA A 224 0.37 4.46 4.11
C ALA A 224 1.49 4.52 3.07
N GLY A 225 1.85 3.36 2.52
CA GLY A 225 2.86 3.22 1.49
C GLY A 225 2.31 2.50 0.26
N VAL A 226 3.03 2.61 -0.86
CA VAL A 226 2.75 1.84 -2.06
C VAL A 226 3.24 0.43 -1.83
N ALA A 227 2.33 -0.56 -1.84
CA ALA A 227 2.69 -1.95 -1.62
C ALA A 227 3.12 -2.60 -2.93
N VAL A 228 4.22 -3.34 -2.89
CA VAL A 228 4.83 -4.05 -4.03
C VAL A 228 5.14 -5.49 -3.60
N ARG A 229 5.09 -6.45 -4.53
CA ARG A 229 5.58 -7.81 -4.26
C ARG A 229 7.06 -7.77 -3.86
N LYS A 230 7.46 -8.67 -2.95
CA LYS A 230 8.87 -8.90 -2.58
C LYS A 230 9.77 -9.14 -3.81
N GLY A 231 11.02 -8.70 -3.72
CA GLY A 231 12.03 -8.92 -4.76
C GLY A 231 11.86 -8.01 -5.99
N ASN A 232 11.24 -6.85 -5.80
CA ASN A 232 11.09 -5.81 -6.84
C ASN A 232 11.70 -4.49 -6.35
N GLU A 233 12.89 -4.57 -5.76
CA GLU A 233 13.60 -3.45 -5.13
C GLU A 233 13.80 -2.28 -6.08
N ASP A 234 14.13 -2.54 -7.35
CA ASP A 234 14.30 -1.49 -8.37
C ASP A 234 13.02 -0.68 -8.60
N LEU A 235 11.85 -1.34 -8.58
CA LEU A 235 10.56 -0.64 -8.70
C LEU A 235 10.28 0.18 -7.44
N VAL A 236 10.59 -0.36 -6.26
CA VAL A 236 10.42 0.36 -4.99
C VAL A 236 11.33 1.59 -4.93
N GLU A 237 12.59 1.48 -5.36
CA GLU A 237 13.51 2.62 -5.44
C GLU A 237 12.99 3.69 -6.41
N ALA A 238 12.52 3.28 -7.59
CA ALA A 238 11.94 4.20 -8.55
C ALA A 238 10.68 4.90 -8.02
N ILE A 239 9.83 4.18 -7.27
CA ILE A 239 8.65 4.76 -6.59
C ILE A 239 9.08 5.75 -5.51
N ASN A 240 10.04 5.38 -4.66
CA ASN A 240 10.56 6.26 -3.60
C ASN A 240 11.15 7.54 -4.17
N LYS A 241 11.88 7.44 -5.28
CA LYS A 241 12.40 8.60 -6.00
C LYS A 241 11.27 9.49 -6.51
N GLY A 242 10.23 8.90 -7.12
CA GLY A 242 9.05 9.65 -7.55
C GLY A 242 8.36 10.38 -6.38
N ILE A 243 8.12 9.71 -5.27
CA ILE A 243 7.54 10.31 -4.07
C ILE A 243 8.42 11.46 -3.55
N ALA A 244 9.74 11.24 -3.47
CA ALA A 244 10.68 12.27 -3.01
C ALA A 244 10.72 13.49 -3.94
N GLU A 245 10.62 13.30 -5.25
CA GLU A 245 10.50 14.38 -6.23
C GLU A 245 9.21 15.17 -6.04
N MET A 246 8.07 14.48 -5.86
CA MET A 246 6.77 15.11 -5.61
C MET A 246 6.72 15.88 -4.27
N GLN A 247 7.44 15.38 -3.26
CA GLN A 247 7.62 16.09 -1.99
C GLN A 247 8.49 17.34 -2.17
N LYS A 248 9.58 17.22 -2.93
CA LYS A 248 10.54 18.31 -3.17
C LYS A 248 9.94 19.45 -3.99
N ASP A 249 9.14 19.15 -5.01
CA ASP A 249 8.51 20.16 -5.87
C ASP A 249 7.15 20.68 -5.33
N GLY A 250 6.67 20.09 -4.23
CA GLY A 250 5.45 20.46 -3.53
C GLY A 250 4.16 19.99 -4.21
N SER A 251 4.23 19.18 -5.26
CA SER A 251 3.05 18.59 -5.90
C SER A 251 2.29 17.66 -4.95
N LEU A 252 2.97 16.87 -4.13
CA LEU A 252 2.32 15.99 -3.16
C LEU A 252 1.58 16.77 -2.07
N ALA A 253 2.18 17.85 -1.57
CA ALA A 253 1.54 18.74 -0.60
C ALA A 253 0.31 19.44 -1.20
N LYS A 254 0.40 19.95 -2.43
CA LYS A 254 -0.75 20.54 -3.14
C LYS A 254 -1.88 19.53 -3.37
N LEU A 255 -1.53 18.29 -3.71
CA LEU A 255 -2.49 17.21 -3.87
C LEU A 255 -3.19 16.90 -2.53
N SER A 256 -2.43 16.84 -1.44
CA SER A 256 -2.98 16.66 -0.09
C SER A 256 -3.93 17.79 0.30
N GLU A 257 -3.51 19.05 0.13
CA GLU A 257 -4.33 20.22 0.45
C GLU A 257 -5.63 20.24 -0.37
N LYS A 258 -5.57 19.88 -1.66
CA LYS A 258 -6.76 19.77 -2.52
C LYS A 258 -7.81 18.81 -1.95
N TRP A 259 -7.38 17.64 -1.45
CA TRP A 259 -8.30 16.57 -1.04
C TRP A 259 -8.69 16.62 0.43
N PHE A 260 -7.80 17.11 1.30
CA PHE A 260 -7.99 17.06 2.74
C PHE A 260 -8.07 18.45 3.40
N GLY A 261 -7.66 19.51 2.70
CA GLY A 261 -7.52 20.86 3.26
C GLY A 261 -6.41 20.97 4.30
N ALA A 262 -5.46 20.04 4.26
CA ALA A 262 -4.25 20.01 5.05
C ALA A 262 -3.19 19.16 4.35
N ASP A 263 -1.92 19.40 4.66
CA ASP A 263 -0.80 18.55 4.29
C ASP A 263 -0.70 17.33 5.24
N VAL A 264 -1.12 16.17 4.74
CA VAL A 264 -1.16 14.88 5.46
C VAL A 264 0.04 13.99 5.13
N THR A 265 1.06 14.55 4.48
CA THR A 265 2.19 13.80 3.90
C THR A 265 3.39 13.73 4.85
N LYS A 266 3.24 14.28 6.06
CA LYS A 266 4.26 14.47 7.10
C LYS A 266 3.74 14.10 8.50
#